data_AF-A0A2V7W1A7-F1
#
_entry.id   AF-A0A2V7W1A7-F1
#
_cell.length_a   1.000
_cell.length_b   1.000
_cell.length_c   1.000
_cell.angle_alpha   90.00
_cell.angle_beta   90.00
_cell.angle_gamma   90.00
#
_symmetry.space_group_name_H-M   'P 1'
#
loop_
_entity.id
_entity.type
_entity.pdbx_description
1 polymer ?
#
loop_
_entity_poly.entity_id
_entity_poly.type
_entity_poly.pdbx_seq_one_letter_code
_entity_poly.pdbx_strand_id
1 'polypeptide(L)'
;MPRNHPAFFIIYLLLLAPIGAVVLIAALLLFGVEPRVVFAPGNALKFLFEVCGVQVANRVAVVSTVLCYWIVFAAVGFVWEARRGSAALRTGQR
;
A
#
# COMPACT_ATOMS: atom_id res chain seq x y z
N MET A 1 -20.96 21.81 6.06
CA MET A 1 -19.72 22.00 6.86
C MET A 1 -18.63 21.05 6.33
N PRO A 2 -17.70 21.49 5.46
CA PRO A 2 -16.66 20.62 4.93
C PRO A 2 -15.34 20.87 5.68
N ARG A 3 -15.14 20.20 6.82
CA ARG A 3 -13.88 20.31 7.60
C ARG A 3 -13.52 18.97 8.30
N ASN A 4 -13.87 17.84 7.67
CA ASN A 4 -13.62 16.49 8.19
C ASN A 4 -12.75 15.61 7.28
N HIS A 5 -12.11 16.18 6.23
CA HIS A 5 -11.33 15.42 5.26
C HIS A 5 -10.10 14.66 5.80
N PRO A 6 -9.30 15.14 6.79
CA PRO A 6 -8.10 14.41 7.19
C PRO A 6 -8.40 13.13 7.98
N ALA A 7 -9.47 13.13 8.79
CA ALA A 7 -9.83 11.96 9.60
C ALA A 7 -10.25 10.76 8.73
N PHE A 8 -11.03 11.01 7.67
CA PHE A 8 -11.41 9.96 6.71
C PHE A 8 -10.21 9.41 5.94
N PHE A 9 -9.27 10.28 5.53
CA PHE A 9 -8.05 9.84 4.87
C PHE A 9 -7.16 8.99 5.78
N ILE A 10 -7.05 9.36 7.06
CA ILE A 10 -6.33 8.59 8.08
C ILE A 10 -6.99 7.22 8.31
N ILE A 11 -8.33 7.18 8.43
CA ILE A 11 -9.11 5.94 8.56
C ILE A 11 -8.91 5.04 7.33
N TYR A 12 -8.96 5.61 6.13
CA TYR A 12 -8.68 4.90 4.88
C TYR A 12 -7.26 4.29 4.89
N LEU A 13 -6.25 5.08 5.28
CA LEU A 13 -4.86 4.63 5.36
C LEU A 13 -4.65 3.52 6.39
N LEU A 14 -5.26 3.64 7.58
CA LEU A 14 -5.00 2.70 8.68
C LEU A 14 -5.84 1.43 8.64
N LEU A 15 -7.02 1.47 8.00
CA LEU A 15 -7.95 0.34 7.97
C LEU A 15 -8.12 -0.20 6.55
N LEU A 16 -8.53 0.64 5.61
CA LEU A 16 -8.92 0.14 4.29
C LEU A 16 -7.71 -0.27 3.44
N ALA A 17 -6.63 0.51 3.46
CA ALA A 17 -5.40 0.18 2.74
C ALA A 17 -4.76 -1.15 3.21
N PRO A 18 -4.61 -1.45 4.52
CA PRO A 18 -4.05 -2.73 4.95
C PRO A 18 -5.00 -3.89 4.70
N ILE A 19 -6.31 -3.71 4.89
CA ILE A 19 -7.31 -4.74 4.53
C ILE A 19 -7.24 -5.04 3.03
N GLY A 20 -7.19 -3.99 2.19
CA GLY A 20 -7.06 -4.13 0.73
C GLY A 20 -5.79 -4.85 0.31
N ALA A 21 -4.65 -4.56 0.96
CA ALA A 21 -3.39 -5.26 0.72
C ALA A 21 -3.50 -6.77 1.04
N VAL A 22 -4.08 -7.13 2.18
CA VAL A 22 -4.28 -8.54 2.57
C VAL A 22 -5.25 -9.25 1.61
N VAL A 23 -6.37 -8.60 1.26
CA VAL A 23 -7.35 -9.15 0.31
C VAL A 23 -6.73 -9.37 -1.06
N LEU A 24 -5.91 -8.43 -1.54
CA LEU A 24 -5.22 -8.56 -2.83
C LEU A 24 -4.24 -9.75 -2.81
N ILE A 25 -3.43 -9.87 -1.77
CA ILE A 25 -2.49 -10.99 -1.59
C ILE A 25 -3.26 -12.31 -1.53
N ALA A 26 -4.34 -12.38 -0.75
CA ALA A 26 -5.18 -13.57 -0.64
C ALA A 26 -5.82 -13.95 -1.98
N ALA A 27 -6.34 -12.96 -2.73
CA ALA A 27 -6.91 -13.17 -4.05
C ALA A 27 -5.86 -13.73 -5.03
N LEU A 28 -4.66 -13.13 -5.10
CA LEU A 28 -3.58 -13.62 -5.96
C LEU A 28 -3.23 -15.09 -5.66
N LEU A 29 -3.13 -15.45 -4.38
CA LEU A 29 -2.88 -16.82 -3.97
C LEU A 29 -4.03 -17.78 -4.33
N LEU A 30 -5.28 -17.33 -4.18
CA LEU A 30 -6.48 -18.11 -4.56
C LEU A 30 -6.59 -18.34 -6.06
N PHE A 31 -6.15 -17.38 -6.88
CA PHE A 31 -6.08 -17.52 -8.33
C PHE A 31 -4.86 -18.32 -8.81
N GLY A 32 -4.09 -18.92 -7.90
CA GLY A 32 -2.97 -19.81 -8.23
C GLY A 32 -1.68 -19.09 -8.62
N VAL A 33 -1.57 -17.79 -8.34
CA VAL A 33 -0.30 -17.07 -8.52
C VAL A 33 0.72 -17.63 -7.53
N GLU A 34 1.90 -17.99 -8.04
CA GLU A 34 2.95 -18.54 -7.19
C GLU A 34 3.31 -17.59 -6.04
N PRO A 35 3.41 -18.08 -4.79
CA PRO A 35 3.76 -17.26 -3.63
C PRO A 35 5.08 -16.50 -3.84
N ARG A 36 6.01 -17.08 -4.58
CA ARG A 36 7.32 -16.49 -4.90
C ARG A 36 7.16 -15.15 -5.63
N VAL A 37 6.16 -15.05 -6.51
CA VAL A 37 5.87 -13.83 -7.28
C VAL A 37 5.15 -12.81 -6.41
N VAL A 38 4.16 -13.25 -5.62
CA VAL A 38 3.38 -12.39 -4.73
C VAL A 38 4.28 -11.73 -3.66
N PHE A 39 5.24 -12.49 -3.12
CA PHE A 39 6.22 -12.04 -2.12
C PHE A 39 7.56 -11.59 -2.71
N ALA A 40 7.68 -11.47 -4.04
CA ALA A 40 8.91 -11.02 -4.69
C ALA A 40 9.43 -9.66 -4.15
N PRO A 41 8.58 -8.64 -3.91
CA PRO A 41 9.04 -7.37 -3.36
C PRO A 41 9.67 -7.53 -1.98
N GLY A 42 9.06 -8.33 -1.11
CA GLY A 42 9.59 -8.57 0.23
C GLY A 42 10.82 -9.46 0.26
N ASN A 43 10.94 -10.39 -0.68
CA ASN A 43 12.16 -11.17 -0.89
C ASN A 43 13.31 -10.29 -1.39
N ALA A 44 13.06 -9.31 -2.25
CA ALA A 44 14.09 -8.35 -2.68
C ALA A 44 14.62 -7.54 -1.50
N LEU A 45 13.73 -7.07 -0.61
CA LEU A 45 14.12 -6.40 0.63
C LEU A 45 14.88 -7.33 1.58
N LYS A 46 14.43 -8.57 1.75
CA LYS A 46 15.12 -9.58 2.54
C LYS A 46 16.54 -9.82 2.01
N PHE A 47 16.69 -9.98 0.70
CA PHE A 47 17.99 -10.17 0.05
C PHE A 47 18.91 -8.96 0.28
N LEU A 48 18.38 -7.74 0.19
CA LEU A 48 19.14 -6.52 0.46
C LEU A 48 19.67 -6.49 1.91
N PHE A 49 18.84 -6.88 2.89
CA PHE A 49 19.27 -6.98 4.28
C PHE A 49 20.29 -8.10 4.52
N GLU A 50 20.12 -9.24 3.86
CA GLU A 50 21.09 -10.34 3.91
C GLU A 50 22.45 -9.93 3.32
N VAL A 51 22.45 -9.13 2.24
CA VAL A 51 23.68 -8.52 1.67
C VAL A 51 24.32 -7.54 2.64
N CYS A 52 23.53 -6.83 3.45
CA CYS A 52 24.04 -5.98 4.53
C CYS A 52 24.50 -6.78 5.78
N GLY A 53 24.48 -8.12 5.74
CA GLY A 53 24.94 -8.99 6.82
C GLY A 53 23.90 -9.22 7.93
N VAL A 54 22.65 -8.79 7.73
CA VAL A 54 21.56 -9.00 8.68
C VAL A 54 20.74 -10.21 8.23
N GLN A 55 20.79 -11.32 8.98
CA GLN A 55 19.91 -12.45 8.71
C GLN A 55 18.48 -12.12 9.12
N VAL A 56 17.59 -12.03 8.13
CA VAL A 56 16.22 -11.62 8.36
C VAL A 56 15.27 -12.80 8.26
N ALA A 57 14.44 -12.98 9.28
CA ALA A 57 13.42 -14.04 9.28
C ALA A 57 12.40 -13.84 8.15
N ASN A 58 11.84 -14.96 7.65
CA ASN A 58 10.82 -14.94 6.59
C ASN A 58 9.59 -14.06 6.91
N ARG A 59 9.30 -13.85 8.20
CA ARG A 59 8.23 -12.94 8.65
C ARG A 59 8.45 -11.51 8.17
N VAL A 60 9.69 -11.06 8.06
CA VAL A 60 10.00 -9.70 7.60
C VAL A 60 9.76 -9.56 6.10
N ALA A 61 10.05 -10.59 5.30
CA ALA A 61 9.70 -10.59 3.88
C ALA A 61 8.18 -10.49 3.65
N VAL A 62 7.39 -11.14 4.51
CA VAL A 62 5.92 -11.03 4.46
C VAL A 62 5.48 -9.62 4.86
N VAL A 63 5.98 -9.10 5.98
CA VAL A 63 5.64 -7.75 6.47
C VAL A 63 6.04 -6.67 5.46
N SER A 64 7.22 -6.80 4.84
CA SER A 64 7.69 -5.84 3.84
C SER A 64 6.86 -5.90 2.55
N THR A 65 6.42 -7.09 2.13
CA THR A 65 5.50 -7.23 1.00
C THR A 65 4.16 -6.53 1.29
N VAL A 66 3.57 -6.79 2.47
CA VAL A 66 2.32 -6.15 2.88
C VAL A 66 2.49 -4.62 2.96
N LEU A 67 3.60 -4.14 3.52
CA LEU A 67 3.93 -2.71 3.54
C LEU A 67 4.08 -2.13 2.14
N CYS A 68 4.72 -2.83 1.20
CA CYS A 68 4.83 -2.41 -0.19
C CYS A 68 3.44 -2.21 -0.81
N TYR A 69 2.55 -3.20 -0.72
CA TYR A 69 1.19 -3.07 -1.25
C TYR A 69 0.40 -1.97 -0.53
N TRP A 70 0.58 -1.83 0.78
CA TRP A 70 -0.02 -0.75 1.54
C TRP A 70 0.42 0.63 1.03
N ILE A 71 1.72 0.85 0.80
CA ILE A 71 2.26 2.10 0.26
C ILE A 71 1.65 2.38 -1.12
N VAL A 72 1.48 1.37 -1.96
CA VAL A 72 0.84 1.52 -3.27
C VAL A 72 -0.61 2.01 -3.12
N PHE A 73 -1.41 1.36 -2.26
CA PHE A 73 -2.80 1.79 -2.00
C PHE A 73 -2.89 3.18 -1.35
N ALA A 74 -1.95 3.50 -0.45
CA ALA A 74 -1.81 4.80 0.17
C ALA A 74 -1.51 5.89 -0.88
N ALA A 75 -0.55 5.63 -1.77
CA ALA A 75 -0.17 6.54 -2.84
C ALA A 75 -1.32 6.78 -3.83
N VAL A 76 -2.06 5.72 -4.20
CA VAL A 76 -3.26 5.86 -5.06
C VAL A 76 -4.31 6.74 -4.38
N GLY A 77 -4.59 6.50 -3.09
CA GLY A 77 -5.52 7.32 -2.31
C GLY A 77 -5.09 8.79 -2.24
N PHE A 78 -3.81 9.04 -1.99
CA PHE A 78 -3.24 10.38 -1.92
C PHE A 78 -3.32 11.11 -3.27
N VAL A 79 -2.94 10.45 -4.37
CA VAL A 79 -3.03 11.03 -5.72
C VAL A 79 -4.48 11.34 -6.08
N TRP A 80 -5.41 10.48 -5.71
CA TRP A 80 -6.84 10.70 -5.94
C TRP A 80 -7.37 11.92 -5.17
N GLU A 81 -6.98 12.12 -3.92
CA GLU A 81 -7.31 13.34 -3.16
C GLU A 81 -6.66 14.58 -3.75
N ALA A 82 -5.39 14.52 -4.12
CA ALA A 82 -4.67 15.63 -4.75
C ALA A 82 -5.33 16.07 -6.07
N ARG A 83 -5.82 15.12 -6.88
CA ARG A 83 -6.58 15.40 -8.10
C ARG A 83 -7.93 16.04 -7.81
N ARG A 84 -8.65 15.57 -6.78
CA ARG A 84 -9.94 16.18 -6.37
C ARG A 84 -9.79 17.61 -5.86
N GLY A 85 -8.75 17.89 -5.06
CA GLY A 85 -8.43 19.25 -4.63
C GLY A 85 -8.08 20.18 -5.80
N SER A 86 -7.30 19.68 -6.76
CA SER A 86 -6.93 20.42 -7.97
C SER A 86 -8.12 20.68 -8.91
N ALA A 87 -9.07 19.75 -8.99
CA ALA A 87 -10.30 19.91 -9.77
C ALA A 87 -11.23 20.96 -9.16
N ALA A 88 -11.37 20.99 -7.83
CA ALA A 88 -12.20 21.97 -7.14
C ALA A 88 -11.70 23.42 -7.32
N LEU A 89 -10.39 23.62 -7.29
CA LEU A 89 -9.78 24.95 -7.53
C LEU A 89 -9.97 25.45 -8.96
N ARG A 90 -10.06 24.54 -9.94
CA ARG A 90 -10.22 24.88 -11.36
C ARG A 90 -11.65 25.32 -11.72
N THR A 91 -12.65 24.88 -10.95
CA THR A 91 -14.07 25.24 -11.17
C THR A 91 -14.45 26.56 -10.50
N GLY A 92 -13.78 26.95 -9.42
CA GLY A 92 -14.02 28.23 -8.73
C GLY A 92 -13.42 29.47 -9.43
N GLN A 93 -12.70 29.29 -10.54
CA GLN A 93 -12.13 30.36 -11.36
C GLN A 93 -12.92 30.65 -12.64
N ARG A 94 -14.08 30.01 -12.85
CA ARG A 94 -15.01 30.33 -13.95
C ARG A 94 -16.19 31.16 -13.45
#